data_AF-A0A1Y2LC58-F1
#
_entry.id   AF-A0A1Y2LC58-F1
#
_cell.length_a   1.000
_cell.length_b   1.000
_cell.length_c   1.000
_cell.angle_alpha   90.00
_cell.angle_beta   90.00
_cell.angle_gamma   90.00
#
_symmetry.space_group_name_H-M   'P 1'
#
loop_
_entity.id
_entity.type
_entity.pdbx_description
1 polymer ?
#
loop_
_entity_poly.entity_id
_entity_poly.type
_entity_poly.pdbx_seq_one_letter_code
_entity_poly.pdbx_strand_id
1 'polypeptide(L)'
;MALWDREDKNSYPATDGPLPWMGAKGICVAARNDTEVEIQVLTGEDPDDEGAHIVAEATILVGEQGLQTGNVTTASVVAFPWPKGEMKVTVYCNSTDKYGLDATCIWFVLEAVS
;
A
#
# COMPACT_ATOMS: atom_id res chain seq x y z
N MET A 1 -5.96 4.14 -1.56
CA MET A 1 -4.68 3.80 -2.23
C MET A 1 -4.29 2.40 -1.87
N ALA A 2 -3.66 1.65 -2.78
CA ALA A 2 -3.37 0.25 -2.52
C ALA A 2 -2.04 -0.22 -3.10
N LEU A 3 -1.53 -1.29 -2.52
CA LEU A 3 -0.39 -2.09 -2.98
C LEU A 3 -0.83 -3.55 -3.09
N TRP A 4 -0.55 -4.22 -4.21
CA TRP A 4 -0.95 -5.60 -4.43
C TRP A 4 -0.05 -6.38 -5.39
N ASP A 5 -0.12 -7.71 -5.33
CA ASP A 5 0.50 -8.65 -6.27
C ASP A 5 0.01 -8.39 -7.70
N ARG A 6 0.94 -8.17 -8.63
CA ARG A 6 0.62 -7.80 -10.02
C ARG A 6 0.01 -8.95 -10.82
N GLU A 7 0.33 -10.20 -10.51
CA GLU A 7 -0.07 -11.35 -11.34
C GLU A 7 -1.57 -11.62 -11.33
N ASP A 8 -2.26 -11.18 -10.30
CA ASP A 8 -3.63 -11.57 -10.02
C ASP A 8 -4.52 -10.34 -9.94
N LYS A 9 -5.51 -10.23 -10.84
CA LYS A 9 -6.46 -9.09 -10.83
C LYS A 9 -7.37 -9.10 -9.60
N ASN A 10 -7.47 -10.24 -8.90
CA ASN A 10 -8.23 -10.41 -7.66
C ASN A 10 -7.32 -10.41 -6.42
N SER A 11 -6.02 -10.08 -6.54
CA SER A 11 -5.14 -9.93 -5.37
C SER A 11 -5.49 -8.73 -4.49
N TYR A 12 -6.37 -7.85 -4.99
CA TYR A 12 -6.90 -6.74 -4.23
C TYR A 12 -7.68 -7.25 -3.00
N PRO A 13 -7.49 -6.65 -1.82
CA PRO A 13 -8.16 -7.09 -0.60
C PRO A 13 -9.68 -6.92 -0.68
N ALA A 14 -10.42 -7.78 0.05
CA ALA A 14 -11.88 -7.72 0.12
C ALA A 14 -12.35 -6.35 0.65
N THR A 15 -13.42 -5.80 0.03
CA THR A 15 -13.87 -4.42 0.23
C THR A 15 -15.11 -4.29 1.12
N ASP A 16 -15.45 -5.34 1.86
CA ASP A 16 -16.70 -5.50 2.59
C ASP A 16 -16.67 -4.96 4.03
N GLY A 17 -15.68 -4.13 4.37
CA GLY A 17 -15.51 -3.53 5.70
C GLY A 17 -14.99 -2.09 5.68
N PRO A 18 -14.68 -1.50 6.84
CA PRO A 18 -13.93 -0.24 6.89
C PRO A 18 -12.46 -0.45 6.47
N LEU A 19 -11.83 0.60 5.95
CA LEU A 19 -10.38 0.62 5.70
C LEU A 19 -9.60 0.58 7.03
N PRO A 20 -8.36 0.04 7.05
CA PRO A 20 -7.64 -0.55 5.92
C PRO A 20 -8.18 -1.94 5.52
N TRP A 21 -8.26 -2.20 4.21
CA TRP A 21 -8.58 -3.53 3.69
C TRP A 21 -7.29 -4.31 3.49
N MET A 22 -7.24 -5.53 4.01
CA MET A 22 -6.05 -6.38 3.95
C MET A 22 -6.44 -7.77 3.47
N GLY A 23 -5.59 -8.34 2.64
CA GLY A 23 -5.73 -9.68 2.09
C GLY A 23 -4.37 -10.32 1.88
N ALA A 24 -4.36 -11.61 1.57
CA ALA A 24 -3.12 -12.39 1.45
C ALA A 24 -2.14 -11.87 0.37
N LYS A 25 -2.59 -11.00 -0.53
CA LYS A 25 -1.81 -10.49 -1.66
C LYS A 25 -1.87 -8.98 -1.83
N GLY A 26 -2.45 -8.25 -0.88
CA GLY A 26 -2.60 -6.82 -1.03
C GLY A 26 -3.18 -6.11 0.17
N ILE A 27 -2.98 -4.80 0.17
CA ILE A 27 -3.41 -3.86 1.20
C ILE A 27 -3.99 -2.60 0.54
N CYS A 28 -5.07 -2.07 1.10
CA CYS A 28 -5.66 -0.81 0.70
C CYS A 28 -5.92 0.06 1.93
N VAL A 29 -5.57 1.34 1.83
CA VAL A 29 -5.75 2.36 2.87
C VAL A 29 -6.53 3.54 2.32
N ALA A 30 -7.10 4.34 3.22
CA ALA A 30 -7.75 5.58 2.83
C ALA A 30 -6.70 6.65 2.46
N ALA A 31 -7.11 7.59 1.63
CA ALA A 31 -6.34 8.79 1.32
C ALA A 31 -7.32 9.89 0.90
N ARG A 32 -6.83 11.14 0.80
CA ARG A 32 -7.58 12.24 0.20
C ARG A 32 -7.95 11.90 -1.26
N ASN A 33 -9.00 12.54 -1.78
CA ASN A 33 -9.47 12.32 -3.15
C ASN A 33 -8.34 12.29 -4.21
N ASP A 34 -8.51 11.33 -5.11
CA ASP A 34 -7.55 10.62 -5.96
C ASP A 34 -6.54 11.41 -6.80
N THR A 35 -6.72 12.71 -6.99
CA THR A 35 -5.87 13.53 -7.88
C THR A 35 -4.71 14.24 -7.18
N GLU A 36 -4.66 14.23 -5.85
CA GLU A 36 -3.68 15.02 -5.07
C GLU A 36 -2.84 14.16 -4.11
N VAL A 37 -2.83 12.84 -4.28
CA VAL A 37 -2.12 11.92 -3.37
C VAL A 37 -0.86 11.39 -4.03
N GLU A 38 0.27 11.63 -3.39
CA GLU A 38 1.54 11.02 -3.71
C GLU A 38 1.62 9.61 -3.10
N ILE A 39 2.14 8.66 -3.87
CA ILE A 39 2.46 7.33 -3.36
C ILE A 39 3.97 7.13 -3.49
N GLN A 40 4.61 6.82 -2.37
CA GLN A 40 6.02 6.45 -2.34
C GLN A 40 6.16 4.99 -1.89
N VAL A 41 7.09 4.28 -2.50
CA VAL A 41 7.44 2.90 -2.14
C VAL A 41 8.88 2.90 -1.68
N LEU A 42 9.09 2.51 -0.42
CA LEU A 42 10.40 2.48 0.24
C LEU A 42 10.78 1.05 0.60
N THR A 43 12.06 0.78 0.82
CA THR A 43 12.57 -0.55 1.17
C THR A 43 13.38 -0.49 2.46
N GLY A 44 12.88 -1.14 3.52
CA GLY A 44 13.58 -1.26 4.81
C GLY A 44 13.82 0.04 5.60
N GLU A 45 13.36 1.18 5.10
CA GLU A 45 13.51 2.48 5.76
C GLU A 45 12.14 3.14 5.94
N ASP A 46 11.92 3.64 7.16
CA ASP A 46 10.75 4.44 7.49
C ASP A 46 10.82 5.81 6.78
N PRO A 47 9.68 6.44 6.48
CA PRO A 47 9.67 7.77 5.87
C PRO A 47 10.26 8.83 6.81
N ASP A 48 11.11 9.69 6.25
CA ASP A 48 11.66 10.88 6.92
C ASP A 48 10.66 12.06 6.84
N ASP A 49 9.52 11.93 7.52
CA ASP A 49 8.48 12.96 7.60
C ASP A 49 7.89 13.02 9.02
N GLU A 50 7.91 14.20 9.65
CA GLU A 50 7.43 14.40 11.03
C GLU A 50 5.94 14.10 11.22
N GLY A 51 5.13 14.15 10.15
CA GLY A 51 3.71 13.81 10.16
C GLY A 51 3.43 12.34 9.85
N ALA A 52 4.44 11.55 9.48
CA ALA A 52 4.26 10.15 9.15
C ALA A 52 3.91 9.33 10.39
N HIS A 53 2.84 8.56 10.28
CA HIS A 53 2.47 7.56 11.28
C HIS A 53 1.93 6.31 10.60
N ILE A 54 2.07 5.17 11.29
CA ILE A 54 1.62 3.87 10.81
C ILE A 54 0.09 3.83 10.82
N VAL A 55 -0.50 3.45 9.69
CA VAL A 55 -1.95 3.19 9.56
C VAL A 55 -2.28 1.72 9.39
N ALA A 56 -1.33 0.91 8.92
CA ALA A 56 -1.52 -0.52 8.76
C ALA A 56 -0.20 -1.28 8.62
N GLU A 57 -0.20 -2.55 9.03
CA GLU A 57 0.87 -3.50 8.79
C GLU A 57 0.26 -4.80 8.29
N ALA A 58 0.85 -5.40 7.26
CA ALA A 58 0.43 -6.68 6.72
C ALA A 58 1.60 -7.49 6.17
N THR A 59 1.43 -8.81 6.12
CA THR A 59 2.28 -9.70 5.32
C THR A 59 1.49 -10.12 4.09
N ILE A 60 2.07 -9.95 2.90
CA ILE A 60 1.45 -10.30 1.62
C ILE A 60 2.35 -11.23 0.81
N LEU A 61 1.75 -12.02 -0.08
CA LEU A 61 2.42 -12.89 -1.04
C LEU A 61 2.56 -12.18 -2.39
N VAL A 62 3.79 -12.17 -2.91
CA VAL A 62 4.13 -11.59 -4.22
C VAL A 62 4.42 -12.70 -5.23
N GLY A 63 3.81 -12.59 -6.41
CA GLY A 63 4.02 -13.50 -7.54
C GLY A 63 5.26 -13.17 -8.37
N GLU A 64 5.39 -13.81 -9.53
CA GLU A 64 6.56 -13.68 -10.40
C GLU A 64 6.65 -12.31 -11.11
N GLN A 65 5.52 -11.59 -11.25
CA GLN A 65 5.49 -10.28 -11.94
C GLN A 65 5.72 -9.08 -11.01
N GLY A 66 5.98 -9.32 -9.72
CA GLY A 66 6.22 -8.27 -8.73
C GLY A 66 4.94 -7.59 -8.27
N LEU A 67 5.04 -6.29 -8.00
CA LEU A 67 4.02 -5.51 -7.31
C LEU A 67 3.40 -4.45 -8.23
N GLN A 68 2.22 -4.01 -7.82
CA GLN A 68 1.51 -2.87 -8.38
C GLN A 68 0.97 -2.00 -7.26
N THR A 69 1.01 -0.69 -7.45
CA THR A 69 0.45 0.29 -6.52
C THR A 69 -0.36 1.34 -7.27
N GLY A 70 -1.29 1.99 -6.58
CA GLY A 70 -2.05 3.10 -7.13
C GLY A 70 -3.45 3.21 -6.58
N ASN A 71 -4.29 3.87 -7.37
CA ASN A 71 -5.71 3.98 -7.08
C ASN A 71 -6.50 3.01 -7.95
N VAL A 72 -7.22 2.10 -7.29
CA VAL A 72 -7.99 1.05 -7.95
C VAL A 72 -9.24 1.58 -8.64
N THR A 73 -9.80 2.72 -8.20
CA THR A 73 -11.00 3.30 -8.80
C THR A 73 -10.71 4.11 -10.07
N THR A 74 -9.50 4.69 -10.20
CA THR A 74 -9.16 5.61 -11.31
C THR A 74 -8.24 5.01 -12.37
N ALA A 75 -7.87 3.73 -12.25
CA ALA A 75 -6.93 3.02 -13.12
C ALA A 75 -5.52 3.66 -13.22
N SER A 76 -5.20 4.64 -12.37
CA SER A 76 -3.86 5.22 -12.25
C SER A 76 -3.01 4.31 -11.36
N VAL A 77 -2.26 3.43 -12.01
CA VAL A 77 -1.49 2.37 -11.36
C VAL A 77 -0.09 2.28 -11.94
N VAL A 78 0.88 1.99 -11.08
CA VAL A 78 2.28 1.80 -11.43
C VAL A 78 2.70 0.40 -10.98
N ALA A 79 3.32 -0.34 -11.89
CA ALA A 79 3.91 -1.65 -11.61
C ALA A 79 5.43 -1.52 -11.41
N PHE A 80 5.99 -2.32 -10.51
CA PHE A 80 7.41 -2.34 -10.23
C PHE A 80 7.88 -3.75 -9.82
N PRO A 81 9.15 -4.10 -10.09
CA PRO A 81 9.67 -5.42 -9.75
C PRO A 81 9.82 -5.60 -8.24
N TRP A 82 9.49 -6.79 -7.75
CA TRP A 82 9.77 -7.24 -6.38
C TRP A 82 9.98 -8.76 -6.38
N PRO A 83 10.88 -9.32 -5.53
CA PRO A 83 11.06 -10.76 -5.46
C PRO A 83 9.78 -11.50 -5.09
N LYS A 84 9.57 -12.66 -5.72
CA LYS A 84 8.52 -13.59 -5.32
C LYS A 84 8.73 -14.08 -3.89
N GLY A 85 7.64 -14.19 -3.14
CA GLY A 85 7.65 -14.72 -1.78
C GLY A 85 6.77 -13.91 -0.83
N GLU A 86 6.95 -14.17 0.46
CA GLU A 86 6.33 -13.36 1.51
C GLU A 86 7.10 -12.05 1.70
N MET A 87 6.34 -10.98 1.91
CA MET A 87 6.85 -9.64 2.15
C MET A 87 6.01 -8.97 3.23
N LYS A 88 6.67 -8.31 4.18
CA LYS A 88 6.00 -7.39 5.10
C LYS A 88 5.84 -6.03 4.43
N VAL A 89 4.66 -5.44 4.57
CA VAL A 89 4.38 -4.06 4.21
C VAL A 89 3.92 -3.29 5.44
N THR A 90 4.58 -2.18 5.73
CA THR A 90 4.14 -1.18 6.69
C THR A 90 3.67 0.03 5.92
N VAL A 91 2.45 0.50 6.22
CA VAL A 91 1.85 1.65 5.54
C VAL A 91 1.88 2.85 6.47
N TYR A 92 2.52 3.92 6.01
CA TYR A 92 2.50 5.22 6.66
C TYR A 92 1.67 6.21 5.87
N CYS A 93 1.16 7.23 6.54
CA CYS A 93 0.59 8.41 5.89
C CYS A 93 0.85 9.69 6.68
N ASN A 94 0.76 10.83 5.98
CA ASN A 94 0.89 12.17 6.57
C ASN A 94 -0.49 12.78 6.89
N SER A 95 -1.34 12.00 7.55
CA SER A 95 -2.70 12.40 7.88
C SER A 95 -2.78 13.01 9.28
N THR A 96 -3.72 13.93 9.50
CA THR A 96 -4.07 14.35 10.86
C THR A 96 -5.11 13.44 11.50
N ASP A 97 -5.74 12.58 10.70
CA ASP A 97 -6.71 11.58 11.10
C ASP A 97 -6.07 10.19 11.14
N LYS A 98 -6.41 9.40 12.16
CA LYS A 98 -5.84 8.06 12.35
C LYS A 98 -6.21 7.04 11.26
N TYR A 99 -7.18 7.35 10.40
CA TYR A 99 -7.61 6.50 9.30
C TYR A 99 -7.03 6.93 7.95
N GLY A 100 -6.27 8.03 7.87
CA GLY A 100 -5.63 8.48 6.64
C GLY A 100 -6.54 9.25 5.68
N LEU A 101 -7.73 9.70 6.10
CA LEU A 101 -8.74 10.27 5.19
C LEU A 101 -8.30 11.58 4.52
N ASP A 102 -7.45 12.37 5.18
CA ASP A 102 -6.90 13.62 4.64
C ASP A 102 -5.45 13.49 4.14
N ALA A 103 -4.89 12.28 4.12
CA ALA A 103 -3.52 12.02 3.68
C ALA A 103 -3.28 12.52 2.25
N THR A 104 -2.17 13.25 2.06
CA THR A 104 -1.68 13.67 0.74
C THR A 104 -0.47 12.86 0.29
N CYS A 105 0.15 12.09 1.19
CA CYS A 105 1.21 11.16 0.89
C CYS A 105 0.96 9.84 1.62
N ILE A 106 1.11 8.73 0.88
CA ILE A 106 1.07 7.37 1.41
C ILE A 106 2.42 6.73 1.12
N TRP A 107 3.04 6.16 2.15
CA TRP A 107 4.26 5.36 2.00
C TRP A 107 3.96 3.89 2.21
N PHE A 108 4.39 3.07 1.26
CA PHE A 108 4.47 1.62 1.44
C PHE A 108 5.93 1.26 1.70
N VAL A 109 6.27 0.92 2.95
CA VAL A 109 7.60 0.44 3.33
C VAL A 109 7.62 -1.08 3.22
N LEU A 110 8.50 -1.60 2.37
CA LEU A 110 8.58 -3.01 2.01
C LEU A 110 9.78 -3.68 2.65
N GLU A 111 9.55 -4.86 3.23
CA GLU A 111 10.59 -5.69 3.84
C GLU A 111 10.44 -7.14 3.39
N ALA A 112 11.54 -7.74 2.90
CA ALA A 112 11.54 -9.17 2.58
C ALA A 112 11.49 -10.01 3.86
N VAL A 113 10.66 -11.06 3.88
CA VAL A 113 10.64 -12.03 4.97
C VAL A 113 11.71 -13.09 4.68
N SER A 114 12.64 -13.26 5.63
CA SER A 114 13.76 -14.21 5.55
C SER A 114 13.37 -15.64 5.86
#